data_AF-A0A1M6BJJ6-F1
#
_entry.id   AF-A0A1M6BJJ6-F1
#
_cell.length_a   1.000
_cell.length_b   1.000
_cell.length_c   1.000
_cell.angle_alpha   90.00
_cell.angle_beta   90.00
_cell.angle_gamma   90.00
#
_symmetry.space_group_name_H-M   'P 1'
#
loop_
_entity.id
_entity.type
_entity.pdbx_description
1 polymer ?
#
loop_
_entity_poly.entity_id
_entity_poly.type
_entity_poly.pdbx_seq_one_letter_code
_entity_poly.pdbx_strand_id
1 'polypeptide(L)'
;MEGGDIYQAPQCSSATIEDMSDAELRRYHSKDELCILAVGWFYLYLGSVLCSLTGLSMWLYWLSPCLLFMVSTFVSVLGGILFIIIGFGLRNFDAWARPPAYVASVVAMCLFPMGTLAGGACLVLLIRHASEEMFTEKYRVAVMTQEYGARKYGWLGASLGILTGLSIWLVFFLLHYFYGYSLR
;
A
#
# COMPACT_ATOMS: atom_id res chain seq x y z
N MET A 1 -27.39 -34.77 25.76
CA MET A 1 -26.22 -33.89 25.91
C MET A 1 -26.06 -33.18 24.59
N GLU A 2 -26.70 -32.02 24.46
CA GLU A 2 -26.62 -31.18 23.26
C GLU A 2 -25.24 -30.55 23.21
N GLY A 3 -24.45 -30.91 22.19
CA GLY A 3 -23.18 -30.26 21.92
C GLY A 3 -23.46 -28.86 21.40
N GLY A 4 -23.41 -27.87 22.29
CA GLY A 4 -23.46 -26.47 21.89
C GLY A 4 -22.25 -26.15 21.03
N ASP A 5 -22.48 -25.81 19.77
CA ASP A 5 -21.45 -25.29 18.88
C ASP A 5 -20.84 -24.03 19.50
N ILE A 6 -19.61 -24.18 20.03
CA ILE A 6 -18.84 -23.11 20.69
C ILE A 6 -18.44 -22.01 19.68
N TYR A 7 -18.66 -22.26 18.38
CA TYR A 7 -18.35 -21.35 17.28
C TYR A 7 -19.60 -21.02 16.44
N GLN A 8 -20.64 -20.47 17.04
CA GLN A 8 -21.59 -19.67 16.25
C GLN A 8 -20.93 -18.33 15.93
N ALA A 9 -20.64 -18.10 14.65
CA ALA A 9 -20.31 -16.76 14.16
C ALA A 9 -21.47 -15.82 14.55
N PRO A 10 -21.20 -14.66 15.17
CA PRO A 10 -22.26 -13.74 15.56
C PRO A 10 -23.10 -13.42 14.32
N GLN A 11 -24.38 -13.81 14.35
CA GLN A 11 -25.35 -13.39 13.34
C GLN A 11 -25.59 -11.90 13.53
N CYS A 12 -24.73 -11.08 12.92
CA CYS A 12 -24.90 -9.63 12.90
C CYS A 12 -26.10 -9.30 12.01
N SER A 13 -27.25 -9.14 12.64
CA SER A 13 -28.31 -8.31 12.11
C SER A 13 -27.72 -6.92 11.87
N SER A 14 -27.87 -6.37 10.67
CA SER A 14 -27.43 -5.01 10.31
C SER A 14 -28.02 -3.92 11.23
N ALA A 15 -29.08 -4.24 11.98
CA ALA A 15 -29.66 -3.37 13.01
C ALA A 15 -28.75 -3.17 14.24
N THR A 16 -27.75 -4.04 14.47
CA THR A 16 -26.90 -3.97 15.68
C THR A 16 -25.71 -3.01 15.53
N ILE A 17 -25.31 -2.65 14.30
CA ILE A 17 -24.10 -1.81 14.06
C ILE A 17 -24.36 -0.33 14.38
N GLU A 18 -25.57 0.18 14.12
CA GLU A 18 -25.90 1.57 14.43
C GLU A 18 -25.93 1.85 15.94
N ASP A 19 -26.31 0.84 16.73
CA ASP A 19 -26.42 0.90 18.20
C ASP A 19 -25.12 0.56 18.95
N MET A 20 -24.08 0.09 18.26
CA MET A 20 -22.80 -0.24 18.90
C MET A 20 -22.06 1.03 19.34
N SER A 21 -21.48 0.98 20.55
CA SER A 21 -20.58 2.04 21.01
C SER A 21 -19.32 2.11 20.14
N ASP A 22 -18.69 3.28 20.04
CA ASP A 22 -17.49 3.49 19.22
C ASP A 22 -16.36 2.48 19.52
N ALA A 23 -16.22 2.09 20.80
CA ALA A 23 -15.23 1.12 21.24
C ALA A 23 -15.54 -0.32 20.79
N GLU A 24 -16.82 -0.70 20.75
CA GLU A 24 -17.28 -2.03 20.30
C GLU A 24 -17.20 -2.15 18.79
N LEU A 25 -17.65 -1.11 18.06
CA LEU A 25 -17.55 -1.03 16.61
C LEU A 25 -16.09 -1.20 16.14
N ARG A 26 -15.15 -0.60 16.88
CA ARG A 26 -13.73 -0.73 16.56
C ARG A 26 -13.15 -2.10 16.90
N ARG A 27 -13.54 -2.71 18.03
CA ARG A 27 -13.13 -4.10 18.34
C ARG A 27 -13.60 -5.06 17.26
N TYR A 28 -14.82 -4.86 16.77
CA TYR A 28 -15.41 -5.65 15.70
C TYR A 28 -14.58 -5.55 14.41
N HIS A 29 -14.25 -4.34 13.96
CA HIS A 29 -13.47 -4.12 12.73
C HIS A 29 -11.94 -4.10 12.90
N SER A 30 -11.42 -4.47 14.07
CA SER A 30 -9.98 -4.34 14.36
C SER A 30 -9.08 -5.14 13.40
N LYS A 31 -9.52 -6.32 12.98
CA LYS A 31 -8.80 -7.15 11.99
C LYS A 31 -8.82 -6.52 10.61
N ASP A 32 -9.99 -6.01 10.21
CA ASP A 32 -10.19 -5.35 8.92
C ASP A 32 -9.37 -4.06 8.83
N GLU A 33 -9.31 -3.31 9.95
CA GLU A 33 -8.52 -2.08 10.10
C GLU A 33 -7.03 -2.37 9.84
N LEU A 34 -6.50 -3.44 10.46
CA LEU A 34 -5.11 -3.87 10.28
C LEU A 34 -4.84 -4.33 8.85
N CYS A 35 -5.77 -5.03 8.20
CA CYS A 35 -5.64 -5.44 6.81
C CYS A 35 -5.58 -4.25 5.86
N ILE A 36 -6.49 -3.28 6.01
CA ILE A 36 -6.51 -2.05 5.18
C ILE A 36 -5.25 -1.23 5.41
N LEU A 37 -4.82 -1.10 6.67
CA LEU A 37 -3.57 -0.43 7.00
C LEU A 37 -2.40 -1.14 6.32
N ALA A 38 -2.25 -2.47 6.46
CA ALA A 38 -1.19 -3.23 5.83
C ALA A 38 -1.15 -3.05 4.30
N VAL A 39 -2.31 -2.99 3.66
CA VAL A 39 -2.41 -2.63 2.23
C VAL A 39 -1.88 -1.21 2.03
N GLY A 40 -2.38 -0.21 2.74
CA GLY A 40 -1.88 1.17 2.63
C GLY A 40 -0.37 1.31 2.84
N TRP A 41 0.21 0.53 3.76
CA TRP A 41 1.65 0.42 3.98
C TRP A 41 2.40 -0.15 2.77
N PHE A 42 1.86 -1.19 2.15
CA PHE A 42 2.39 -1.77 0.93
C PHE A 42 2.38 -0.76 -0.24
N TYR A 43 1.29 0.01 -0.39
CA TYR A 43 1.20 1.06 -1.41
C TYR A 43 2.20 2.19 -1.19
N LEU A 44 2.39 2.64 0.07
CA LEU A 44 3.42 3.63 0.41
C LEU A 44 4.84 3.13 0.11
N TYR A 45 5.12 1.87 0.45
CA TYR A 45 6.39 1.23 0.14
C TYR A 45 6.63 1.18 -1.37
N LEU A 46 5.66 0.67 -2.15
CA LEU A 46 5.79 0.55 -3.60
C LEU A 46 5.97 1.92 -4.27
N GLY A 47 5.19 2.91 -3.83
CA GLY A 47 5.27 4.27 -4.33
C GLY A 47 6.63 4.92 -4.05
N SER A 48 7.19 4.72 -2.84
CA SER A 48 8.51 5.26 -2.52
C SER A 48 9.66 4.55 -3.26
N VAL A 49 9.56 3.23 -3.48
CA VAL A 49 10.49 2.50 -4.36
C VAL A 49 10.48 3.09 -5.78
N LEU A 50 9.30 3.30 -6.37
CA LEU A 50 9.16 3.89 -7.71
C LEU A 50 9.72 5.31 -7.78
N CYS A 51 9.47 6.13 -6.77
CA CYS A 51 10.06 7.46 -6.66
C CYS A 51 11.60 7.40 -6.59
N SER A 52 12.18 6.48 -5.83
CA SER A 52 13.64 6.30 -5.80
C SER A 52 14.21 5.80 -7.13
N LEU A 53 13.51 4.90 -7.83
CA LEU A 53 13.89 4.42 -9.16
C LEU A 53 13.86 5.52 -10.23
N THR A 54 13.11 6.60 -10.00
CA THR A 54 13.16 7.79 -10.86
C THR A 54 14.58 8.38 -10.92
N GLY A 55 15.25 8.49 -9.76
CA GLY A 55 16.63 9.00 -9.70
C GLY A 55 17.61 8.11 -10.46
N LEU A 56 17.44 6.78 -10.35
CA LEU A 56 18.22 5.82 -11.13
C LEU A 56 17.97 6.00 -12.64
N SER A 57 16.71 6.09 -13.04
CA SER A 57 16.30 6.25 -14.45
C SER A 57 16.86 7.54 -15.06
N MET A 58 16.81 8.63 -14.30
CA MET A 58 17.36 9.93 -14.68
C MET A 58 18.89 9.89 -14.81
N TRP A 59 19.57 9.20 -13.89
CA TRP A 59 21.03 9.01 -13.99
C TRP A 59 21.43 8.19 -15.21
N LEU A 60 20.71 7.10 -15.51
CA LEU A 60 20.93 6.30 -16.71
C LEU A 60 20.66 7.09 -18.00
N TYR A 61 19.62 7.93 -18.00
CA TYR A 61 19.34 8.84 -19.11
C TYR A 61 20.49 9.83 -19.35
N TRP A 62 21.12 10.34 -18.29
CA TRP A 62 22.28 11.22 -18.40
C TRP A 62 23.50 10.52 -19.02
N LEU A 63 23.74 9.25 -18.66
CA LEU A 63 24.83 8.45 -19.22
C LEU A 63 24.58 8.05 -20.68
N SER A 64 23.33 7.75 -21.02
CA SER A 64 22.93 7.34 -22.36
C SER A 64 21.53 7.88 -22.66
N PRO A 65 21.41 8.98 -23.43
CA PRO A 65 20.11 9.59 -23.72
C PRO A 65 19.30 8.66 -24.63
N CYS A 66 18.47 7.83 -24.00
CA CYS A 66 17.59 6.88 -24.66
C CYS A 66 16.13 7.20 -24.30
N LEU A 67 15.24 7.14 -25.30
CA LEU A 67 13.81 7.37 -25.12
C LEU A 67 13.19 6.43 -24.07
N LEU A 68 13.70 5.19 -23.97
CA LEU A 68 13.25 4.22 -22.97
C LEU A 68 13.49 4.73 -21.53
N PHE A 69 14.63 5.34 -21.24
CA PHE A 69 14.90 5.89 -19.90
C PHE A 69 14.06 7.14 -19.60
N MET A 70 13.76 7.95 -20.63
CA MET A 70 12.84 9.08 -20.49
C MET A 70 11.43 8.61 -20.14
N VAL A 71 10.89 7.64 -20.88
CA VAL A 71 9.57 7.06 -20.62
C VAL A 71 9.54 6.36 -19.25
N SER A 72 10.57 5.60 -18.91
CA SER A 72 10.71 4.95 -17.60
C SER A 72 10.68 5.96 -16.45
N THR A 73 11.41 7.07 -16.58
CA THR A 73 11.40 8.17 -15.59
C THR A 73 10.00 8.72 -15.42
N PHE A 74 9.30 9.03 -16.52
CA PHE A 74 7.95 9.61 -16.47
C PHE A 74 6.93 8.66 -15.82
N VAL A 75 6.96 7.38 -16.21
CA VAL A 75 6.09 6.34 -15.64
C VAL A 75 6.39 6.12 -14.16
N SER A 76 7.67 6.11 -13.77
CA SER A 76 8.08 5.90 -12.37
C SER A 76 7.66 7.06 -11.47
N VAL A 77 7.74 8.30 -11.95
CA VAL A 77 7.28 9.49 -11.21
C VAL A 77 5.77 9.46 -11.03
N LEU A 78 5.01 9.33 -12.12
CA LEU A 78 3.56 9.35 -12.06
C LEU A 78 3.02 8.18 -11.25
N GLY A 79 3.55 6.98 -11.49
CA GLY A 79 3.21 5.79 -10.73
C GLY A 79 3.54 5.97 -9.25
N GLY A 80 4.78 6.39 -8.92
CA GLY A 80 5.22 6.60 -7.56
C GLY A 80 4.33 7.56 -6.77
N ILE A 81 4.02 8.72 -7.35
CA ILE A 81 3.12 9.72 -6.75
C ILE A 81 1.72 9.13 -6.54
N LEU A 82 1.16 8.47 -7.55
CA LEU A 82 -0.16 7.85 -7.47
C LEU A 82 -0.24 6.81 -6.34
N PHE A 83 0.75 5.91 -6.26
CA PHE A 83 0.83 4.89 -5.22
C PHE A 83 0.96 5.50 -3.82
N ILE A 84 1.74 6.57 -3.66
CA ILE A 84 1.86 7.29 -2.38
C ILE A 84 0.52 7.92 -1.99
N ILE A 85 -0.17 8.59 -2.92
CA ILE A 85 -1.47 9.23 -2.69
C ILE A 85 -2.51 8.19 -2.27
N ILE A 86 -2.57 7.05 -2.98
CA ILE A 86 -3.49 5.94 -2.65
C ILE A 86 -3.16 5.35 -1.28
N GLY A 87 -1.88 5.07 -1.01
CA GLY A 87 -1.44 4.53 0.28
C GLY A 87 -1.74 5.47 1.45
N PHE A 88 -1.62 6.79 1.24
CA PHE A 88 -2.00 7.78 2.24
C PHE A 88 -3.52 7.84 2.46
N GLY A 89 -4.31 7.85 1.38
CA GLY A 89 -5.77 7.86 1.45
C GLY A 89 -6.36 6.63 2.13
N LEU A 90 -5.85 5.43 1.81
CA LEU A 90 -6.26 4.18 2.47
C LEU A 90 -5.98 4.20 3.97
N ARG A 91 -4.88 4.82 4.41
CA ARG A 91 -4.52 4.91 5.82
C ARG A 91 -5.30 5.95 6.61
N ASN A 92 -5.93 6.90 5.92
CA ASN A 92 -6.89 7.82 6.52
C ASN A 92 -8.33 7.33 6.38
N PHE A 93 -8.53 6.12 5.84
CA PHE A 93 -9.84 5.53 5.58
C PHE A 93 -10.72 6.44 4.71
N ASP A 94 -10.12 7.16 3.76
CA ASP A 94 -10.87 8.03 2.88
C ASP A 94 -11.58 7.22 1.78
N ALA A 95 -12.90 7.41 1.64
CA ALA A 95 -13.72 6.65 0.68
C ALA A 95 -13.24 6.78 -0.79
N TRP A 96 -12.67 7.95 -1.15
CA TRP A 96 -12.14 8.20 -2.49
C TRP A 96 -10.95 7.31 -2.86
N ALA A 97 -10.23 6.76 -1.87
CA ALA A 97 -9.05 5.94 -2.10
C ALA A 97 -9.37 4.50 -2.52
N ARG A 98 -10.61 4.02 -2.32
CA ARG A 98 -11.02 2.65 -2.67
C ARG A 98 -10.94 2.38 -4.18
N PRO A 99 -11.63 3.13 -5.07
CA PRO A 99 -11.59 2.83 -6.50
C PRO A 99 -10.18 2.86 -7.10
N PRO A 100 -9.33 3.88 -6.80
CA PRO A 100 -7.94 3.90 -7.24
C PRO A 100 -7.13 2.70 -6.74
N ALA A 101 -7.35 2.25 -5.50
CA ALA A 101 -6.65 1.08 -4.96
C ALA A 101 -7.01 -0.22 -5.70
N TYR A 102 -8.28 -0.42 -6.06
CA TYR A 102 -8.71 -1.55 -6.88
C TYR A 102 -8.04 -1.53 -8.26
N VAL A 103 -8.05 -0.39 -8.94
CA VAL A 103 -7.40 -0.26 -10.25
C VAL A 103 -5.91 -0.52 -10.14
N ALA A 104 -5.25 0.07 -9.15
CA ALA A 104 -3.82 -0.08 -8.94
C ALA A 104 -3.40 -1.51 -8.57
N SER A 105 -4.24 -2.27 -7.84
CA SER A 105 -3.96 -3.69 -7.55
C SER A 105 -4.09 -4.57 -8.79
N VAL A 106 -5.08 -4.32 -9.65
CA VAL A 106 -5.20 -4.99 -10.96
C VAL A 106 -3.99 -4.67 -11.85
N VAL A 107 -3.58 -3.40 -11.91
CA VAL A 107 -2.38 -3.00 -12.68
C VAL A 107 -1.12 -3.67 -12.13
N ALA A 108 -0.97 -3.71 -10.80
CA ALA A 108 0.16 -4.39 -10.16
C ALA A 108 0.20 -5.89 -10.52
N MET A 109 -0.95 -6.54 -10.72
CA MET A 109 -0.98 -7.95 -11.09
C MET A 109 -0.36 -8.26 -12.45
N CYS A 110 -0.34 -7.29 -13.37
CA CYS A 110 0.32 -7.42 -14.67
C CYS A 110 1.85 -7.50 -14.56
N LEU A 111 2.44 -7.12 -13.41
CA LEU A 111 3.88 -7.17 -13.17
C LEU A 111 4.28 -8.56 -12.64
N PHE A 112 4.45 -9.54 -13.54
CA PHE A 112 4.82 -10.90 -13.15
C PHE A 112 6.28 -11.03 -12.68
N PRO A 113 6.58 -11.91 -11.71
CA PRO A 113 5.66 -12.71 -10.88
C PRO A 113 5.27 -12.03 -9.56
N MET A 114 6.11 -11.13 -9.05
CA MET A 114 5.94 -10.56 -7.71
C MET A 114 4.74 -9.63 -7.61
N GLY A 115 4.46 -8.84 -8.65
CA GLY A 115 3.29 -7.96 -8.70
C GLY A 115 1.97 -8.73 -8.78
N THR A 116 1.94 -9.91 -9.40
CA THR A 116 0.76 -10.79 -9.41
C THR A 116 0.40 -11.26 -8.02
N LEU A 117 1.38 -11.74 -7.25
CA LEU A 117 1.15 -12.18 -5.87
C LEU A 117 0.75 -11.01 -4.98
N ALA A 118 1.47 -9.89 -5.05
CA ALA A 118 1.22 -8.74 -4.19
C ALA A 118 -0.09 -8.01 -4.55
N GLY A 119 -0.33 -7.78 -5.84
CA GLY A 119 -1.56 -7.18 -6.36
C GLY A 119 -2.77 -8.05 -6.09
N GLY A 120 -2.67 -9.37 -6.29
CA GLY A 120 -3.73 -10.31 -5.97
C GLY A 120 -4.06 -10.34 -4.47
N ALA A 121 -3.04 -10.36 -3.61
CA ALA A 121 -3.23 -10.28 -2.16
C ALA A 121 -3.92 -8.96 -1.75
N CYS A 122 -3.47 -7.82 -2.28
CA CYS A 122 -4.08 -6.52 -2.02
C CYS A 122 -5.53 -6.47 -2.49
N LEU A 123 -5.82 -6.98 -3.69
CA LEU A 123 -7.17 -7.04 -4.26
C LEU A 123 -8.09 -7.88 -3.36
N VAL A 124 -7.66 -9.09 -2.97
CA VAL A 124 -8.44 -9.97 -2.10
C VAL A 124 -8.70 -9.33 -0.74
N LEU A 125 -7.68 -8.68 -0.16
CA LEU A 125 -7.83 -7.98 1.13
C LEU A 125 -8.80 -6.81 1.02
N LEU A 126 -8.72 -6.01 -0.05
CA LEU A 126 -9.65 -4.93 -0.32
C LEU A 126 -11.09 -5.45 -0.50
N ILE A 127 -11.30 -6.47 -1.34
CA ILE A 127 -12.63 -7.03 -1.58
C ILE A 127 -13.25 -7.59 -0.28
N ARG A 128 -12.46 -8.29 0.54
CA ARG A 128 -12.98 -8.98 1.73
C ARG A 128 -13.13 -8.09 2.96
N HIS A 129 -12.25 -7.12 3.15
CA HIS A 129 -12.16 -6.36 4.41
C HIS A 129 -12.42 -4.86 4.24
N ALA A 130 -12.37 -4.32 3.02
CA ALA A 130 -12.74 -2.91 2.77
C ALA A 130 -14.26 -2.76 2.65
N SER A 131 -14.99 -3.12 3.71
CA SER A 131 -16.44 -2.91 3.80
C SER A 131 -16.74 -1.40 3.72
N GLU A 132 -17.88 -1.05 3.13
CA GLU A 132 -18.25 0.37 2.95
C GLU A 132 -18.39 1.12 4.27
N GLU A 133 -18.76 0.37 5.32
CA GLU A 133 -18.97 0.86 6.68
C GLU A 133 -17.69 1.42 7.31
N MET A 134 -16.51 0.87 6.98
CA MET A 134 -15.22 1.36 7.48
C MET A 134 -14.77 2.69 6.87
N PHE A 135 -15.36 3.09 5.74
CA PHE A 135 -15.03 4.34 5.05
C PHE A 135 -16.08 5.43 5.32
N THR A 136 -16.96 5.21 6.30
CA THR A 136 -17.94 6.21 6.74
C THR A 136 -17.30 7.26 7.64
N GLU A 137 -17.84 8.48 7.60
CA GLU A 137 -17.34 9.57 8.44
C GLU A 137 -17.47 9.25 9.94
N LYS A 138 -18.53 8.53 10.35
CA LYS A 138 -18.73 8.09 11.74
C LYS A 138 -17.55 7.23 12.23
N TYR A 139 -17.15 6.23 11.45
CA TYR A 139 -16.01 5.38 11.78
C TYR A 139 -14.68 6.15 11.75
N ARG A 140 -14.51 7.04 10.75
CA ARG A 140 -13.32 7.89 10.63
C ARG A 140 -13.10 8.76 11.86
N VAL A 141 -14.15 9.38 12.39
CA VAL A 141 -14.08 10.19 13.63
C VAL A 141 -13.71 9.32 14.83
N ALA A 142 -14.34 8.14 14.98
CA ALA A 142 -14.03 7.19 16.06
C ALA A 142 -12.57 6.68 16.02
N VAL A 143 -12.00 6.48 14.83
CA VAL A 143 -10.60 6.08 14.66
C VAL A 143 -9.64 7.24 14.92
N MET A 144 -10.02 8.48 14.56
CA MET A 144 -9.19 9.68 14.76
C MET A 144 -9.09 10.09 16.24
N THR A 145 -10.13 9.88 17.05
CA THR A 145 -10.15 10.25 18.46
C THR A 145 -9.30 9.34 19.34
N GLN A 146 -9.10 8.09 18.92
CA GLN A 146 -8.38 7.09 19.71
C GLN A 146 -7.14 6.64 18.93
N GLU A 147 -5.99 7.24 19.24
CA GLU A 147 -4.75 7.09 18.49
C GLU A 147 -4.17 5.66 18.65
N TYR A 148 -4.26 4.85 17.59
CA TYR A 148 -3.68 3.50 17.58
C TYR A 148 -2.25 3.54 17.05
N GLY A 149 -1.34 2.82 17.71
CA GLY A 149 0.10 2.84 17.42
C GLY A 149 0.44 2.53 15.95
N ALA A 150 -0.33 1.67 15.27
CA ALA A 150 -0.11 1.31 13.87
C ALA A 150 -0.20 2.51 12.90
N ARG A 151 -0.98 3.55 13.23
CA ARG A 151 -1.06 4.78 12.41
C ARG A 151 0.21 5.62 12.55
N LYS A 152 0.77 5.69 13.75
CA LYS A 152 1.99 6.46 14.08
C LYS A 152 3.20 6.01 13.28
N TYR A 153 3.32 4.71 12.96
CA TYR A 153 4.49 4.17 12.28
C TYR A 153 4.47 4.29 10.77
N GLY A 154 3.41 4.86 10.19
CA GLY A 154 3.21 4.92 8.75
C GLY A 154 4.35 5.29 7.82
N TRP A 155 5.23 6.16 8.31
CA TRP A 155 6.42 6.62 7.62
C TRP A 155 7.44 5.49 7.39
N LEU A 156 7.46 4.45 8.22
CA LEU A 156 8.40 3.33 8.05
C LEU A 156 8.22 2.62 6.70
N GLY A 157 6.99 2.56 6.15
CA GLY A 157 6.74 1.96 4.84
C GLY A 157 7.43 2.76 3.73
N ALA A 158 7.28 4.09 3.79
CA ALA A 158 7.95 5.00 2.88
C ALA A 158 9.48 4.93 3.05
N SER A 159 9.99 4.98 4.30
CA SER A 159 11.42 4.88 4.61
C SER A 159 12.04 3.58 4.12
N LEU A 160 11.36 2.44 4.30
CA LEU A 160 11.83 1.15 3.81
C LEU A 160 11.90 1.11 2.29
N GLY A 161 10.91 1.70 1.60
CA GLY A 161 10.93 1.77 0.14
C GLY A 161 12.02 2.71 -0.41
N ILE A 162 12.30 3.83 0.28
CA ILE A 162 13.44 4.69 -0.07
C ILE A 162 14.76 3.93 0.12
N LEU A 163 14.92 3.22 1.25
CA LEU A 163 16.14 2.48 1.55
C LEU A 163 16.40 1.38 0.52
N THR A 164 15.36 0.64 0.12
CA THR A 164 15.46 -0.40 -0.92
C THR A 164 15.81 0.22 -2.28
N GLY A 165 15.17 1.33 -2.67
CA GLY A 165 15.50 2.06 -3.89
C GLY A 165 16.94 2.58 -3.92
N LEU A 166 17.44 3.16 -2.81
CA LEU A 166 18.83 3.60 -2.68
C LEU A 166 19.81 2.43 -2.73
N SER A 167 19.45 1.29 -2.13
CA SER A 167 20.28 0.09 -2.18
C SER A 167 20.43 -0.43 -3.61
N ILE A 168 19.33 -0.46 -4.39
CA ILE A 168 19.37 -0.80 -5.82
C ILE A 168 20.26 0.19 -6.58
N TRP A 169 20.06 1.50 -6.35
CA TRP A 169 20.86 2.53 -6.98
C TRP A 169 22.36 2.36 -6.71
N LEU A 170 22.74 2.09 -5.46
CA LEU A 170 24.12 1.85 -5.04
C LEU A 170 24.72 0.62 -5.73
N VAL A 171 23.96 -0.48 -5.88
CA VAL A 171 24.41 -1.67 -6.61
C VAL A 171 24.70 -1.33 -8.07
N PHE A 172 23.78 -0.62 -8.75
CA PHE A 172 23.99 -0.19 -10.15
C PHE A 172 25.18 0.76 -10.29
N PHE A 173 25.36 1.68 -9.34
CA PHE A 173 26.50 2.58 -9.31
C PHE A 173 27.83 1.82 -9.18
N LEU A 174 27.92 0.86 -8.25
CA LEU A 174 29.11 0.03 -8.07
C LEU A 174 29.40 -0.82 -9.31
N LEU A 175 28.39 -1.44 -9.91
CA LEU A 175 28.54 -2.19 -11.16
C LEU A 175 29.09 -1.29 -12.26
N HIS A 176 28.51 -0.11 -12.48
CA HIS A 176 29.00 0.83 -13.47
C HIS A 176 30.46 1.24 -13.21
N TYR A 177 30.81 1.51 -11.95
CA TYR A 177 32.16 1.86 -11.54
C TYR A 177 33.15 0.72 -11.86
N PHE A 178 32.92 -0.50 -11.36
CA PHE A 178 33.85 -1.62 -11.56
C PHE A 178 33.98 -2.06 -13.02
N TYR A 179 32.88 -2.15 -13.76
CA TYR A 179 32.92 -2.54 -15.18
C TYR A 179 33.51 -1.44 -16.07
N GLY A 180 33.29 -0.16 -15.73
CA GLY A 180 33.86 0.97 -16.46
C GLY A 180 35.39 1.04 -16.38
N TYR A 181 35.97 0.62 -15.25
CA TYR A 181 37.44 0.56 -15.09
C TYR A 181 38.10 -0.63 -15.79
N SER A 182 37.38 -1.73 -16.01
CA SER A 182 37.95 -2.93 -16.65
C SER A 182 38.19 -2.78 -18.16
N LEU A 183 37.55 -1.78 -18.79
CA LEU A 183 37.58 -1.56 -20.25
C LEU A 183 38.46 -0.38 -20.69
N ARG A 184 39.19 0.26 -19.77
CA ARG A 184 40.19 1.30 -20.06
C ARG A 184 41.58 0.79 -19.73
#